data_AF-A0A251QE14-F1
#
_entry.id   AF-A0A251QE14-F1
#
_cell.length_a   1.000
_cell.length_b   1.000
_cell.length_c   1.000
_cell.angle_alpha   90.00
_cell.angle_beta   90.00
_cell.angle_gamma   90.00
#
_symmetry.space_group_name_H-M   'P 1'
#
loop_
_entity.id
_entity.type
_entity.pdbx_description
1 polymer ?
#
loop_
_entity_poly.entity_id
_entity_poly.type
_entity_poly.pdbx_seq_one_letter_code
_entity_poly.pdbx_strand_id
1 'polypeptide(L)'
;MFCSCSSKNFTIGGRGSDNILETLLKQQLLPTTLHTQRINEITSLKSLNRKGNLTSLQHLRMESCPTLEFLQLQHLTSLQRIYISWCDNLQFMLKEGLQPSLSLLLIYKCSGLEKRYDNKTGKDWVNISQIPYS
;
A
#
# COMPACT_ATOMS: atom_id res chain seq x y z
N MET A 1 11.15 -10.49 -12.57
CA MET A 1 11.46 -9.16 -12.04
C MET A 1 11.33 -8.12 -13.14
N PHE A 2 10.62 -7.03 -12.85
CA PHE A 2 10.59 -5.81 -13.63
C PHE A 2 10.62 -4.63 -12.65
N CYS A 3 11.36 -3.58 -13.01
CA CYS A 3 11.45 -2.35 -12.23
C CYS A 3 11.51 -1.18 -13.22
N SER A 4 10.65 -0.19 -13.02
CA SER A 4 10.60 1.02 -13.83
C SER A 4 10.39 2.21 -12.93
N CYS A 5 11.20 3.24 -13.12
CA CYS A 5 11.13 4.48 -12.37
C CYS A 5 11.17 5.66 -13.32
N SER A 6 10.30 6.63 -13.08
CA SER A 6 10.26 7.95 -13.72
C SER A 6 10.07 8.99 -12.62
N SER A 7 10.15 10.28 -12.98
CA SER A 7 9.96 11.38 -12.02
C SER A 7 8.65 11.24 -11.20
N LYS A 8 7.57 10.72 -11.80
CA LYS A 8 6.25 10.63 -11.14
C LYS A 8 5.76 9.21 -10.87
N ASN A 9 6.28 8.21 -11.56
CA ASN A 9 5.79 6.83 -11.48
C ASN A 9 6.91 5.88 -11.09
N PHE A 10 6.65 5.01 -10.13
CA PHE A 10 7.50 3.89 -9.79
C PHE A 10 6.69 2.60 -9.85
N THR A 11 7.18 1.61 -10.58
CA THR A 11 6.57 0.28 -10.70
C THR A 11 7.64 -0.76 -10.44
N ILE A 12 7.37 -1.69 -9.54
CA ILE A 12 8.24 -2.84 -9.30
C ILE A 12 7.41 -4.10 -9.14
N GLY A 13 7.91 -5.21 -9.67
CA GLY A 13 7.26 -6.49 -9.45
C GLY A 13 7.82 -7.68 -10.19
N GLY A 14 7.18 -8.82 -9.96
CA GLY A 14 7.58 -10.12 -10.46
C GLY A 14 8.63 -10.78 -9.56
N ARG A 15 8.76 -12.10 -9.72
CA ARG A 15 9.66 -12.96 -8.92
C ARG A 15 11.05 -12.33 -8.74
N GLY A 16 11.48 -12.22 -7.48
CA GLY A 16 12.79 -11.71 -7.07
C GLY A 16 12.85 -10.21 -6.79
N SER A 17 11.76 -9.46 -6.92
CA SER A 17 11.78 -8.00 -6.71
C SER A 17 11.75 -7.56 -5.24
N ASP A 18 11.58 -8.53 -4.33
CA ASP A 18 11.41 -8.34 -2.90
C ASP A 18 12.59 -7.60 -2.26
N ASN A 19 13.82 -8.07 -2.52
CA ASN A 19 15.06 -7.51 -1.99
C ASN A 19 15.33 -6.10 -2.53
N ILE A 20 15.01 -5.84 -3.80
CA ILE A 20 15.15 -4.52 -4.42
C ILE A 20 14.16 -3.56 -3.79
N LEU A 21 12.88 -3.93 -3.71
CA LEU A 21 11.86 -3.11 -3.07
C LEU A 21 12.25 -2.78 -1.62
N GLU A 22 12.69 -3.78 -0.86
CA GLU A 22 13.12 -3.60 0.52
C GLU A 22 14.33 -2.66 0.62
N THR A 23 15.32 -2.81 -0.24
CA THR A 23 16.52 -1.95 -0.29
C THR A 23 16.13 -0.50 -0.61
N LEU A 24 15.30 -0.28 -1.63
CA LEU A 24 14.84 1.05 -2.03
C LEU A 24 14.06 1.76 -0.91
N LEU A 25 13.26 1.00 -0.16
CA LEU A 25 12.52 1.53 0.99
C LEU A 25 13.44 1.85 2.18
N LYS A 26 14.39 0.96 2.50
CA LYS A 26 15.34 1.16 3.61
C LYS A 26 16.28 2.33 3.36
N GLN A 27 16.80 2.45 2.14
CA GLN A 27 17.74 3.50 1.74
C GLN A 27 17.06 4.78 1.26
N GLN A 28 15.73 4.83 1.24
CA GLN A 28 14.95 6.01 0.81
C GLN A 28 15.30 6.48 -0.61
N LEU A 29 15.62 5.55 -1.51
CA LEU A 29 16.08 5.84 -2.87
C LEU A 29 14.94 6.17 -3.85
N LEU A 30 13.69 6.20 -3.37
CA LEU A 30 12.54 6.54 -4.19
C LEU A 30 12.42 8.07 -4.32
N PRO A 31 12.16 8.61 -5.52
CA PRO A 31 12.02 10.05 -5.71
C PRO A 31 10.88 10.63 -4.86
N THR A 32 11.15 11.74 -4.17
CA THR A 32 10.13 12.46 -3.36
C THR A 32 9.01 13.07 -4.22
N THR A 33 9.24 13.18 -5.53
CA THR A 33 8.28 13.63 -6.55
C THR A 33 7.34 12.54 -7.05
N LEU A 34 7.44 11.31 -6.55
CA LEU A 34 6.56 10.22 -6.96
C LEU A 34 5.10 10.53 -6.63
N HIS A 35 4.24 10.40 -7.63
CA HIS A 35 2.78 10.53 -7.51
C HIS A 35 2.11 9.15 -7.49
N THR A 36 2.65 8.20 -8.26
CA THR A 36 2.06 6.86 -8.39
C THR A 36 3.10 5.79 -8.10
N GLN A 37 2.73 4.83 -7.25
CA GLN A 37 3.50 3.63 -7.00
C GLN A 37 2.69 2.38 -7.34
N ARG A 38 3.31 1.45 -8.05
CA ARG A 38 2.76 0.11 -8.34
C ARG A 38 3.71 -0.95 -7.81
N ILE A 39 3.18 -1.88 -7.02
CA ILE A 39 3.92 -3.00 -6.44
C ILE A 39 3.17 -4.27 -6.79
N ASN A 40 3.79 -5.15 -7.57
CA ASN A 40 3.16 -6.35 -8.09
C ASN A 40 3.97 -7.60 -7.72
N GLU A 41 3.32 -8.72 -7.43
CA GLU A 41 3.98 -10.04 -7.31
C GLU A 41 5.15 -10.07 -6.30
N ILE A 42 4.95 -9.47 -5.12
CA ILE A 42 5.92 -9.52 -4.01
C ILE A 42 5.57 -10.71 -3.12
N THR A 43 6.50 -11.65 -2.96
CA THR A 43 6.24 -13.00 -2.44
C THR A 43 7.10 -13.40 -1.25
N SER A 44 7.97 -12.51 -0.78
CA SER A 44 8.83 -12.74 0.40
C SER A 44 8.72 -11.63 1.44
N LEU A 45 8.29 -10.44 1.05
CA LEU A 45 8.14 -9.31 1.98
C LEU A 45 6.91 -9.50 2.87
N LYS A 46 7.10 -9.47 4.19
CA LYS A 46 6.03 -9.56 5.19
C LYS A 46 5.48 -8.22 5.63
N SER A 47 6.31 -7.18 5.65
CA SER A 47 5.88 -5.85 6.07
C SER A 47 6.47 -4.77 5.16
N LEU A 48 5.63 -3.79 4.83
CA LEU A 48 6.04 -2.63 4.05
C LEU A 48 5.90 -1.38 4.93
N ASN A 49 7.03 -0.92 5.45
CA ASN A 49 7.14 0.30 6.24
C ASN A 49 7.71 1.42 5.37
N ARG A 50 6.90 2.43 5.07
CA ARG A 50 7.34 3.64 4.39
C ARG A 50 7.67 4.71 5.43
N LYS A 51 8.97 4.88 5.71
CA LYS A 51 9.45 6.06 6.44
C LYS A 51 9.47 7.28 5.51
N GLY A 52 9.11 8.43 6.07
CA GLY A 52 8.77 9.66 5.37
C GLY A 52 9.80 10.08 4.33
N ASN A 53 9.29 10.50 3.16
CA ASN A 53 9.94 11.22 2.04
C ASN A 53 9.01 11.26 0.81
N LEU A 54 8.02 10.36 0.75
CA LEU A 54 7.05 10.25 -0.35
C LEU A 54 5.75 11.00 -0.05
N THR A 55 5.87 12.23 0.42
CA THR A 55 4.73 13.10 0.76
C THR A 55 3.92 13.50 -0.47
N SER A 56 4.50 13.45 -1.67
CA SER A 56 3.81 13.73 -2.94
C SER A 56 3.02 12.54 -3.48
N LEU A 57 3.11 11.35 -2.84
CA LEU A 57 2.44 10.16 -3.38
C LEU A 57 0.93 10.30 -3.25
N GLN A 58 0.23 10.16 -4.37
CA GLN A 58 -1.23 10.27 -4.46
C GLN A 58 -1.90 8.93 -4.73
N HIS A 59 -1.26 8.02 -5.47
CA HIS A 59 -1.84 6.73 -5.84
C HIS A 59 -0.90 5.58 -5.49
N LEU A 60 -1.44 4.60 -4.76
CA LEU A 60 -0.77 3.34 -4.45
C LEU A 60 -1.58 2.18 -5.02
N ARG A 61 -0.96 1.35 -5.84
CA ARG A 61 -1.52 0.09 -6.33
C ARG A 61 -0.65 -1.07 -5.88
N MET A 62 -1.27 -2.07 -5.27
CA MET A 62 -0.63 -3.31 -4.84
C MET A 62 -1.40 -4.51 -5.39
N GLU A 63 -0.70 -5.44 -6.00
CA GLU A 63 -1.33 -6.59 -6.66
C GLU A 63 -0.53 -7.87 -6.44
N SER A 64 -1.21 -8.94 -6.06
CA SER A 64 -0.60 -10.28 -5.93
C SER A 64 0.57 -10.30 -4.96
N CYS A 65 0.39 -9.73 -3.76
CA CYS A 65 1.41 -9.73 -2.69
C CYS A 65 1.00 -10.66 -1.54
N PRO A 66 1.03 -11.99 -1.74
CA PRO A 66 0.39 -12.95 -0.82
C PRO A 66 1.09 -13.06 0.53
N THR A 67 2.38 -12.73 0.66
CA THR A 67 3.10 -12.82 1.95
C THR A 67 3.03 -11.54 2.77
N LEU A 68 2.53 -10.46 2.19
CA LEU A 68 2.51 -9.17 2.86
C LEU A 68 1.43 -9.18 3.92
N GLU A 69 1.85 -9.08 5.18
CA GLU A 69 0.99 -9.07 6.36
C GLU A 69 0.69 -7.65 6.82
N PHE A 70 1.62 -6.71 6.69
CA PHE A 70 1.44 -5.35 7.22
C PHE A 70 1.84 -4.27 6.22
N LEU A 71 1.02 -3.22 6.14
CA LEU A 71 1.28 -2.02 5.34
C LEU A 71 1.15 -0.77 6.21
N GLN A 72 2.23 0.02 6.33
CA GLN A 72 2.26 1.24 7.12
C GLN A 72 2.38 2.47 6.21
N LEU A 73 1.32 3.29 6.17
CA LEU A 73 1.19 4.44 5.25
C LEU A 73 1.13 5.80 5.96
N GLN A 74 1.37 5.86 7.28
CA GLN A 74 1.14 7.02 8.14
C GLN A 74 1.76 8.35 7.63
N HIS A 75 2.88 8.29 6.90
CA HIS A 75 3.61 9.48 6.43
C HIS A 75 3.21 9.97 5.03
N LEU A 76 2.32 9.27 4.32
CA LEU A 76 1.95 9.58 2.92
C LEU A 76 0.86 10.65 2.80
N THR A 77 1.03 11.82 3.40
CA THR A 77 -0.05 12.79 3.65
C THR A 77 -0.88 13.22 2.43
N SER A 78 -0.37 13.08 1.20
CA SER A 78 -1.11 13.40 -0.04
C SER A 78 -1.81 12.19 -0.68
N LEU A 79 -1.85 11.03 -0.03
CA LEU A 79 -2.37 9.80 -0.62
C LEU A 79 -3.89 9.89 -0.79
N GLN A 80 -4.34 9.81 -2.05
CA GLN A 80 -5.74 9.96 -2.43
C GLN A 80 -6.41 8.65 -2.77
N ARG A 81 -5.69 7.72 -3.40
CA ARG A 81 -6.26 6.47 -3.91
C ARG A 81 -5.38 5.28 -3.54
N ILE A 82 -6.00 4.26 -2.96
CA ILE A 82 -5.38 2.97 -2.69
C ILE A 82 -6.17 1.91 -3.45
N TYR A 83 -5.45 1.08 -4.21
CA TYR A 83 -5.98 -0.12 -4.83
C TYR A 83 -5.15 -1.32 -4.39
N ILE A 84 -5.79 -2.31 -3.78
CA ILE A 84 -5.15 -3.54 -3.31
C ILE A 84 -5.92 -4.72 -3.86
N SER A 85 -5.24 -5.64 -4.53
CA SER A 85 -5.87 -6.88 -5.00
C SER A 85 -5.00 -8.12 -4.81
N TRP A 86 -5.61 -9.26 -4.51
CA TRP A 86 -4.91 -10.56 -4.38
C TRP A 86 -3.80 -10.55 -3.32
N CYS A 87 -4.06 -9.90 -2.18
CA CYS A 87 -3.13 -9.79 -1.04
C CYS A 87 -3.75 -10.45 0.20
N ASP A 88 -3.82 -11.78 0.21
CA ASP A 88 -4.63 -12.53 1.17
C ASP A 88 -4.19 -12.43 2.62
N ASN A 89 -2.89 -12.37 2.90
CA ASN A 89 -2.40 -12.25 4.27
C ASN A 89 -2.38 -10.81 4.79
N LEU A 90 -2.75 -9.82 3.97
CA LEU A 90 -2.62 -8.43 4.35
C LEU A 90 -3.60 -8.06 5.46
N GLN A 91 -3.03 -7.65 6.59
CA GLN A 91 -3.69 -7.03 7.72
C GLN A 91 -3.29 -5.55 7.74
N PHE A 92 -4.13 -4.72 7.11
CA PHE A 92 -3.82 -3.32 6.82
C PHE A 92 -3.88 -2.45 8.08
N MET A 93 -2.79 -1.80 8.51
CA MET A 93 -2.79 -1.04 9.77
C MET A 93 -2.59 0.46 9.53
N LEU A 94 -3.68 1.22 9.69
CA LEU A 94 -3.66 2.69 9.76
C LEU A 94 -3.78 3.09 11.22
N LYS A 95 -2.66 3.06 11.93
CA LYS A 95 -2.66 3.17 13.39
C LYS A 95 -3.20 4.51 13.91
N GLU A 96 -3.37 5.53 13.06
CA GLU A 96 -3.86 6.87 13.43
C GLU A 96 -4.80 7.51 12.38
N GLY A 97 -5.86 6.78 12.01
CA GLY A 97 -6.87 7.29 11.06
C GLY A 97 -6.43 7.16 9.60
N LEU A 98 -7.38 7.11 8.68
CA LEU A 98 -7.03 7.31 7.27
C LEU A 98 -6.57 8.73 7.09
N GLN A 99 -5.64 8.89 6.16
CA GLN A 99 -5.17 10.21 5.82
C GLN A 99 -6.35 11.02 5.31
N PRO A 100 -6.52 12.27 5.76
CA PRO A 100 -7.69 13.09 5.41
C PRO A 100 -7.81 13.33 3.90
N SER A 101 -6.74 13.11 3.14
CA SER A 101 -6.69 13.18 1.68
C SER A 101 -7.20 11.92 0.98
N LEU A 102 -7.38 10.79 1.68
CA LEU A 102 -7.80 9.54 1.05
C LEU A 102 -9.27 9.63 0.66
N SER A 103 -9.52 9.50 -0.64
CA SER A 103 -10.84 9.62 -1.27
C SER A 103 -11.34 8.32 -1.88
N LEU A 104 -10.46 7.33 -2.05
CA LEU A 104 -10.81 6.03 -2.62
C LEU A 104 -9.96 4.91 -2.02
N LEU A 105 -10.63 3.86 -1.57
CA LEU A 105 -10.03 2.61 -1.13
C LEU A 105 -10.73 1.45 -1.84
N LEU A 106 -10.02 0.79 -2.73
CA LEU A 106 -10.49 -0.40 -3.44
C LEU A 106 -9.71 -1.62 -2.94
N ILE A 107 -10.43 -2.62 -2.45
CA ILE A 107 -9.89 -3.87 -1.93
C ILE A 107 -10.61 -5.00 -2.65
N TYR A 108 -9.87 -5.81 -3.40
CA TYR A 108 -10.45 -6.90 -4.18
C TYR A 108 -9.72 -8.22 -3.92
N LYS A 109 -10.44 -9.29 -3.55
CA LYS A 109 -9.85 -10.62 -3.33
C LYS A 109 -8.69 -10.56 -2.34
N CYS A 110 -8.93 -9.96 -1.17
CA CYS A 110 -7.94 -9.84 -0.10
C CYS A 110 -8.55 -10.40 1.18
N SER A 111 -8.53 -11.72 1.35
CA SER A 111 -9.28 -12.40 2.40
C SER A 111 -8.96 -11.92 3.82
N GLY A 112 -7.71 -11.53 4.12
CA GLY A 112 -7.32 -10.95 5.40
C GLY A 112 -7.94 -9.57 5.68
N LEU A 113 -8.11 -8.75 4.64
CA LEU A 113 -8.75 -7.43 4.75
C LEU A 113 -10.26 -7.53 4.77
N GLU A 114 -10.83 -8.37 3.90
CA GLU A 114 -12.27 -8.64 3.84
C GLU A 114 -12.76 -9.09 5.22
N LYS A 115 -12.13 -10.09 5.84
CA LYS A 115 -12.49 -10.54 7.21
C LYS A 115 -12.40 -9.43 8.25
N ARG A 116 -11.42 -8.53 8.13
CA ARG A 116 -11.20 -7.45 9.11
C ARG A 116 -12.23 -6.34 8.97
N TYR A 117 -12.70 -6.06 7.76
CA TYR A 117 -13.69 -5.01 7.50
C TYR A 117 -15.13 -5.51 7.48
N ASP A 118 -15.36 -6.80 7.21
CA ASP A 118 -16.68 -7.44 7.29
C ASP A 118 -17.28 -7.35 8.71
N ASN A 119 -16.44 -7.29 9.74
CA ASN A 119 -16.93 -7.21 11.12
C ASN A 119 -17.63 -5.87 11.42
N LYS A 120 -17.57 -4.84 10.54
CA LYS A 120 -18.21 -3.51 10.66
C LYS A 120 -18.13 -2.86 12.06
N THR A 121 -17.19 -3.30 12.87
CA THR A 121 -17.07 -2.97 14.29
C THR A 121 -15.59 -2.77 14.58
N GLY A 122 -15.30 -1.82 15.46
CA GLY A 122 -13.93 -1.47 15.82
C GLY A 122 -13.43 -0.18 15.18
N LYS A 123 -12.36 0.37 15.78
CA LYS A 123 -11.77 1.68 15.45
C LYS A 123 -11.28 1.78 14.01
N ASP A 124 -10.87 0.66 13.42
CA ASP A 124 -10.38 0.59 12.04
C ASP A 124 -11.51 0.71 10.99
N TRP A 125 -12.69 0.16 11.28
CA TRP A 125 -13.87 0.28 10.40
C TRP A 125 -14.40 1.71 10.37
N VAL A 126 -14.50 2.36 11.53
CA VAL A 126 -14.97 3.76 11.64
C VAL A 126 -14.15 4.67 10.73
N ASN A 127 -12.83 4.44 10.67
CA ASN A 127 -11.95 5.18 9.78
C ASN A 127 -12.34 4.96 8.31
N ILE A 128 -12.44 3.71 7.83
CA ILE A 128 -12.66 3.45 6.38
C ILE A 128 -14.10 3.63 5.91
N SER A 129 -15.08 3.60 6.82
CA SER A 129 -16.51 3.63 6.49
C SER A 129 -16.95 4.89 5.72
N GLN A 130 -16.20 5.98 5.87
CA GLN A 130 -16.48 7.27 5.21
C GLN A 130 -15.93 7.35 3.79
N ILE A 131 -15.13 6.37 3.36
CA ILE A 131 -14.49 6.34 2.05
C ILE A 131 -15.32 5.43 1.13
N PRO A 132 -15.61 5.84 -0.11
CA PRO A 132 -16.20 4.94 -1.10
C PRO A 132 -15.37 3.67 -1.22
N TYR A 133 -15.98 2.52 -0.88
CA TYR A 133 -15.40 1.18 -1.02
C TYR A 133 -16.23 0.38 -2.03
N SER A 134 -15.56 -0.43 -2.86
CA SER A 134 -16.17 -1.33 -3.86
C SER A 134 -15.47 -2.68 -3.83
#